data_AF-A0A376E4N9-F1
#
_entry.id   AF-A0A376E4N9-F1
#
_cell.length_a   1.000
_cell.length_b   1.000
_cell.length_c   1.000
_cell.angle_alpha   90.00
_cell.angle_beta   90.00
_cell.angle_gamma   90.00
#
_symmetry.space_group_name_H-M   'P 1'
#
loop_
_entity.id
_entity.type
_entity.pdbx_description
1 polymer ?
#
loop_
_entity_poly.entity_id
_entity_poly.type
_entity_poly.pdbx_seq_one_letter_code
_entity_poly.pdbx_strand_id
1 'polypeptide(L)'
;MKKIFLTAFFSGVLIGVNGQKHEFLDPPKFDNADLTKTKSSLDENAPAEIIYKSVHFAIDNSTGDLRKNVFYRVKIYDKDKAEDWLNLEIPLHKNSAGDEELLNKMKAFVYNLENGAAAATKVDKSSKYKSKESKYTTITKFAFPNVKNGSVIEYQYEVLSPFLYSIPQIVIESDTPSKYVEYILDSPSYVAYNVNYTGSLTPKYRMVEDKTMYGTLFKTYRFAYENLKGFKTEKFVKNDRNYRTKISAELHSSNFGQLKMHSSSWEEIKEKLYKDEDFGDELKKTKLAKENMPATVSGLKSDAEKADAIFNYVKNTFTWNKDRGIYTETESKNY
;
A
#
# COMPACT_ATOMS: atom_id res chain seq x y z
N MET A 1 -75.16 35.63 11.16
CA MET A 1 -74.00 35.24 10.33
C MET A 1 -72.74 35.31 11.17
N LYS A 2 -72.30 34.19 11.76
CA LYS A 2 -71.08 34.12 12.58
C LYS A 2 -69.98 33.43 11.75
N LYS A 3 -68.87 34.14 11.52
CA LYS A 3 -67.69 33.61 10.82
C LYS A 3 -66.82 32.86 11.84
N ILE A 4 -66.58 31.58 11.62
CA ILE A 4 -65.65 30.75 12.39
C ILE A 4 -64.28 30.85 11.71
N PHE A 5 -63.28 31.40 12.40
CA PHE A 5 -61.89 31.38 11.98
C PHE A 5 -61.27 30.05 12.45
N LEU A 6 -60.84 29.22 11.49
CA LEU A 6 -60.13 27.97 11.76
C LEU A 6 -58.62 28.28 11.68
N THR A 7 -57.97 28.37 12.85
CA THR A 7 -56.51 28.56 12.92
C THR A 7 -55.84 27.18 12.83
N ALA A 8 -55.16 26.91 11.71
CA ALA A 8 -54.37 25.69 11.53
C ALA A 8 -53.06 25.79 12.32
N PHE A 9 -52.88 24.92 13.32
CA PHE A 9 -51.65 24.80 14.09
C PHE A 9 -50.70 23.85 13.35
N PHE A 10 -49.70 24.40 12.66
CA PHE A 10 -48.65 23.62 12.00
C PHE A 10 -47.58 23.26 13.04
N SER A 11 -47.67 22.09 13.67
CA SER A 11 -46.59 21.56 14.51
C SER A 11 -45.50 20.98 13.60
N GLY A 12 -44.48 21.79 13.30
CA GLY A 12 -43.27 21.34 12.65
C GLY A 12 -42.51 20.37 13.55
N VAL A 13 -42.55 19.08 13.22
CA VAL A 13 -41.66 18.07 13.81
C VAL A 13 -40.28 18.29 13.19
N LEU A 14 -39.40 18.98 13.93
CA LEU A 14 -37.97 19.01 13.65
C LEU A 14 -37.41 17.61 13.92
N ILE A 15 -37.35 16.77 12.88
CA ILE A 15 -36.56 15.55 12.91
C ILE A 15 -35.09 16.01 12.89
N GLY A 16 -34.48 16.06 14.07
CA GLY A 16 -33.05 16.20 14.20
C GLY A 16 -32.39 14.98 13.56
N VAL A 17 -31.85 15.15 12.35
CA VAL A 17 -30.95 14.18 11.74
C VAL A 17 -29.66 14.24 12.55
N ASN A 18 -29.52 13.38 13.56
CA ASN A 18 -28.22 13.07 14.13
C ASN A 18 -27.42 12.33 13.05
N GLY A 19 -26.70 13.08 12.21
CA GLY A 19 -25.65 12.51 11.40
C GLY A 19 -24.58 11.98 12.35
N GLN A 20 -24.51 10.66 12.53
CA GLN A 20 -23.39 10.05 13.24
C GLN A 20 -22.10 10.48 12.52
N LYS A 21 -21.18 11.10 13.28
CA LYS A 21 -19.84 11.40 12.78
C LYS A 21 -19.17 10.06 12.45
N HIS A 22 -18.65 9.93 11.23
CA HIS A 22 -17.92 8.73 10.82
C HIS A 22 -16.70 8.52 11.71
N GLU A 23 -16.56 7.31 12.25
CA GLU A 23 -15.44 6.91 13.10
C GLU A 23 -14.42 6.13 12.27
N PHE A 24 -13.15 6.56 12.32
CA PHE A 24 -12.03 5.89 11.65
C PHE A 24 -11.33 4.95 12.63
N LEU A 25 -10.64 3.93 12.12
CA LEU A 25 -9.93 2.94 12.94
C LEU A 25 -10.87 2.13 13.85
N ASP A 26 -12.12 1.95 13.44
CA ASP A 26 -13.12 1.12 14.11
C ASP A 26 -13.52 -0.06 13.21
N PRO A 27 -12.69 -1.12 13.11
CA PRO A 27 -13.06 -2.31 12.35
C PRO A 27 -14.35 -2.92 12.91
N PRO A 28 -15.37 -3.19 12.06
CA PRO A 28 -16.59 -3.83 12.51
C PRO A 28 -16.29 -5.13 13.24
N LYS A 29 -17.04 -5.44 14.30
CA LYS A 29 -16.95 -6.75 14.95
C LYS A 29 -17.19 -7.87 13.94
N PHE A 30 -16.57 -9.02 14.15
CA PHE A 30 -16.80 -10.18 13.30
C PHE A 30 -18.28 -10.60 13.39
N ASP A 31 -18.90 -10.84 12.24
CA ASP A 31 -20.29 -11.28 12.12
C ASP A 31 -20.34 -12.61 11.35
N ASN A 32 -21.11 -13.58 11.85
CA ASN A 32 -21.35 -14.85 11.15
C ASN A 32 -21.98 -14.63 9.77
N ALA A 33 -22.67 -13.51 9.54
CA ALA A 33 -23.20 -13.14 8.22
C ALA A 33 -22.09 -13.02 7.16
N ASP A 34 -20.85 -12.67 7.54
CA ASP A 34 -19.72 -12.65 6.62
C ASP A 34 -19.38 -14.06 6.11
N LEU A 35 -19.61 -15.11 6.91
CA LEU A 35 -19.38 -16.50 6.52
C LEU A 35 -20.48 -17.06 5.60
N THR A 36 -21.73 -16.64 5.77
CA THR A 36 -22.85 -17.16 4.99
C THR A 36 -23.03 -16.49 3.63
N LYS A 37 -22.44 -15.31 3.42
CA LYS A 37 -22.42 -14.64 2.12
C LYS A 37 -21.71 -15.50 1.07
N THR A 38 -22.42 -15.92 0.03
CA THR A 38 -21.91 -16.85 -1.00
C THR A 38 -21.28 -16.16 -2.22
N LYS A 39 -21.59 -14.88 -2.46
CA LYS A 39 -21.03 -14.06 -3.54
C LYS A 39 -20.94 -12.59 -3.14
N SER A 40 -20.03 -11.82 -3.74
CA SER A 40 -19.95 -10.37 -3.53
C SER A 40 -21.16 -9.65 -4.16
N SER A 41 -21.54 -8.54 -3.53
CA SER A 41 -22.58 -7.63 -4.02
C SER A 41 -22.03 -6.55 -4.95
N LEU A 42 -20.70 -6.39 -4.99
CA LEU A 42 -19.99 -5.42 -5.83
C LEU A 42 -19.59 -6.05 -7.17
N ASP A 43 -19.29 -7.35 -7.17
CA ASP A 43 -19.03 -8.16 -8.36
C ASP A 43 -19.34 -9.65 -8.06
N GLU A 44 -20.39 -10.21 -8.67
CA GLU A 44 -20.81 -11.58 -8.40
C GLU A 44 -19.79 -12.65 -8.77
N ASN A 45 -18.83 -12.33 -9.65
CA ASN A 45 -17.78 -13.26 -10.11
C ASN A 45 -16.46 -13.08 -9.35
N ALA A 46 -16.39 -12.15 -8.39
CA ALA A 46 -15.15 -11.92 -7.66
C ALA A 46 -14.79 -13.14 -6.79
N PRO A 47 -13.54 -13.64 -6.88
CA PRO A 47 -13.11 -14.80 -6.09
C PRO A 47 -12.91 -14.47 -4.61
N ALA A 48 -12.76 -13.19 -4.28
CA ALA A 48 -12.68 -12.65 -2.93
C ALA A 48 -13.32 -11.26 -2.83
N GLU A 49 -13.61 -10.79 -1.63
CA GLU A 49 -14.05 -9.42 -1.34
C GLU A 49 -13.39 -8.93 -0.05
N ILE A 50 -12.78 -7.76 -0.10
CA ILE A 50 -12.27 -7.06 1.09
C ILE A 50 -13.50 -6.48 1.81
N ILE A 51 -13.79 -7.00 2.99
CA ILE A 51 -14.88 -6.48 3.84
C ILE A 51 -14.42 -5.18 4.49
N TYR A 52 -13.20 -5.15 5.01
CA TYR A 52 -12.62 -3.99 5.66
C TYR A 52 -11.11 -3.98 5.46
N LYS A 53 -10.56 -2.83 5.05
CA LYS A 53 -9.13 -2.57 4.95
C LYS A 53 -8.82 -1.24 5.62
N SER A 54 -7.91 -1.27 6.58
CA SER A 54 -7.37 -0.08 7.23
C SER A 54 -5.85 -0.10 7.18
N VAL A 55 -5.28 1.03 6.76
CA VAL A 55 -3.84 1.26 6.80
C VAL A 55 -3.58 2.57 7.52
N HIS A 56 -2.91 2.47 8.67
CA HIS A 56 -2.63 3.58 9.55
C HIS A 56 -1.13 3.77 9.72
N PHE A 57 -0.66 4.92 9.27
CA PHE A 57 0.68 5.43 9.50
C PHE A 57 0.64 6.41 10.65
N ALA A 58 1.44 6.18 11.69
CA ALA A 58 1.59 7.09 12.80
C ALA A 58 3.06 7.28 13.11
N ILE A 59 3.51 8.52 13.23
CA ILE A 59 4.86 8.80 13.70
C ILE A 59 4.82 8.91 15.22
N ASP A 60 5.63 8.10 15.86
CA ASP A 60 5.74 8.07 17.31
C ASP A 60 6.44 9.33 17.79
N ASN A 61 5.76 10.08 18.66
CA ASN A 61 6.27 11.37 19.11
C ASN A 61 7.55 11.27 19.96
N SER A 62 7.77 10.12 20.60
CA SER A 62 8.89 9.92 21.54
C SER A 62 10.15 9.42 20.85
N THR A 63 9.99 8.56 19.86
CA THR A 63 11.10 7.92 19.14
C THR A 63 11.36 8.56 17.79
N GLY A 64 10.36 9.19 17.17
CA GLY A 64 10.42 9.65 15.78
C GLY A 64 10.20 8.52 14.77
N ASP A 65 9.99 7.28 15.22
CA ASP A 65 9.79 6.13 14.33
C ASP A 65 8.40 6.13 13.69
N LEU A 66 8.34 5.64 12.45
CA LEU A 66 7.09 5.39 11.75
C LEU A 66 6.50 4.05 12.19
N ARG A 67 5.23 4.05 12.61
CA ARG A 67 4.43 2.86 12.86
C ARG A 67 3.44 2.67 11.73
N LYS A 68 3.49 1.53 11.06
CA LYS A 68 2.51 1.08 10.06
C LYS A 68 1.63 0.00 10.68
N ASN A 69 0.41 0.37 11.05
CA ASN A 69 -0.64 -0.53 11.50
C ASN A 69 -1.53 -0.90 10.31
N VAL A 70 -1.78 -2.18 10.13
CA VAL A 70 -2.62 -2.70 9.05
C VAL A 70 -3.68 -3.61 9.63
N PHE A 71 -4.91 -3.50 9.15
CA PHE A 71 -6.00 -4.44 9.42
C PHE A 71 -6.71 -4.79 8.12
N TYR A 72 -6.95 -6.07 7.88
CA TYR A 72 -7.76 -6.57 6.78
C TYR A 72 -8.74 -7.62 7.28
N ARG A 73 -9.96 -7.59 6.75
CA ARG A 73 -10.89 -8.71 6.76
C ARG A 73 -11.33 -8.99 5.33
N VAL A 74 -11.14 -10.21 4.87
CA VAL A 74 -11.34 -10.63 3.48
C VAL A 74 -12.18 -11.89 3.45
N LYS A 75 -13.25 -11.87 2.65
CA LYS A 75 -14.05 -13.03 2.34
C LYS A 75 -13.48 -13.74 1.13
N ILE A 76 -13.30 -15.05 1.22
CA ILE A 76 -12.89 -15.92 0.11
C ILE A 76 -14.12 -16.66 -0.41
N TYR A 77 -14.47 -16.45 -1.67
CA TYR A 77 -15.57 -17.15 -2.34
C TYR A 77 -15.07 -18.36 -3.12
N ASP A 78 -13.95 -18.22 -3.82
CA ASP A 78 -13.29 -19.26 -4.61
C ASP A 78 -11.79 -19.27 -4.30
N LYS A 79 -11.34 -20.20 -3.45
CA LYS A 79 -9.95 -20.26 -2.98
C LYS A 79 -8.95 -20.49 -4.10
N ASP A 80 -9.36 -21.24 -5.13
CA ASP A 80 -8.48 -21.63 -6.24
C ASP A 80 -8.26 -20.46 -7.22
N LYS A 81 -9.00 -19.36 -7.05
CA LYS A 81 -8.84 -18.10 -7.79
C LYS A 81 -8.47 -16.91 -6.90
N ALA A 82 -8.15 -17.15 -5.63
CA ALA A 82 -7.85 -16.13 -4.63
C ALA A 82 -6.46 -16.34 -4.00
N GLU A 83 -5.51 -16.87 -4.77
CA GLU A 83 -4.16 -17.25 -4.30
C GLU A 83 -3.42 -16.10 -3.59
N ASP A 84 -3.57 -14.87 -4.10
CA ASP A 84 -2.99 -13.64 -3.51
C ASP A 84 -3.45 -13.39 -2.06
N TRP A 85 -4.59 -13.95 -1.66
CA TRP A 85 -5.14 -13.82 -0.31
C TRP A 85 -4.82 -15.00 0.60
N LEU A 86 -4.26 -16.10 0.07
CA LEU A 86 -3.95 -17.30 0.85
C LEU A 86 -2.63 -17.19 1.63
N ASN A 87 -1.83 -16.17 1.32
CA ASN A 87 -0.61 -15.83 2.03
C ASN A 87 -0.60 -14.35 2.39
N LEU A 88 -0.13 -14.03 3.59
CA LEU A 88 0.22 -12.68 3.98
C LEU A 88 1.72 -12.47 3.77
N GLU A 89 2.08 -11.59 2.86
CA GLU A 89 3.46 -11.17 2.62
C GLU A 89 3.71 -9.76 3.16
N ILE A 90 4.68 -9.64 4.07
CA ILE A 90 5.06 -8.37 4.69
C ILE A 90 6.51 -8.07 4.30
N PRO A 91 6.76 -7.17 3.34
CA PRO A 91 8.12 -6.70 3.06
C PRO A 91 8.61 -5.87 4.25
N LEU A 92 9.84 -6.14 4.65
CA LEU A 92 10.58 -5.39 5.67
C LEU A 92 11.89 -4.92 5.05
N HIS A 93 12.14 -3.62 5.16
CA HIS A 93 13.31 -2.97 4.57
C HIS A 93 14.42 -2.77 5.59
N LYS A 94 15.66 -2.69 5.10
CA LYS A 94 16.82 -2.26 5.88
C LYS A 94 17.76 -1.43 5.02
N ASN A 95 18.57 -0.58 5.65
CA ASN A 95 19.57 0.21 4.96
C ASN A 95 20.99 -0.34 5.16
N SER A 96 21.98 0.28 4.51
CA SER A 96 23.40 -0.05 4.68
C SER A 96 23.97 0.34 6.04
N ALA A 97 23.34 1.29 6.76
CA ALA A 97 23.75 1.74 8.09
C ALA A 97 23.36 0.77 9.22
N GLY A 98 22.54 -0.24 8.93
CA GLY A 98 22.11 -1.25 9.89
C GLY A 98 20.72 -1.01 10.50
N ASP A 99 20.05 0.08 10.13
CA ASP A 99 18.65 0.31 10.49
C ASP A 99 17.75 -0.67 9.75
N GLU A 100 16.73 -1.19 10.42
CA GLU A 100 15.79 -2.14 9.82
C GLU A 100 14.35 -1.94 10.31
N GLU A 101 13.41 -2.30 9.45
CA GLU A 101 12.00 -2.39 9.79
C GLU A 101 11.71 -3.69 10.56
N LEU A 102 10.89 -3.57 11.59
CA LEU A 102 10.57 -4.68 12.50
C LEU A 102 9.08 -4.98 12.48
N LEU A 103 8.72 -6.22 12.19
CA LEU A 103 7.38 -6.74 12.45
C LEU A 103 7.18 -6.91 13.96
N ASN A 104 6.60 -5.90 14.61
CA ASN A 104 6.44 -5.85 16.07
C ASN A 104 5.19 -6.60 16.56
N LYS A 105 4.07 -6.48 15.84
CA LYS A 105 2.82 -7.18 16.17
C LYS A 105 2.28 -7.89 14.94
N MET A 106 1.69 -9.05 15.16
CA MET A 106 0.95 -9.80 14.15
C MET A 106 -0.15 -10.60 14.84
N LYS A 107 -1.35 -10.61 14.29
CA LYS A 107 -2.45 -11.46 14.73
C LYS A 107 -3.27 -11.79 13.49
N ALA A 108 -3.55 -13.07 13.25
CA ALA A 108 -4.38 -13.46 12.14
C ALA A 108 -5.21 -14.70 12.45
N PHE A 109 -6.37 -14.80 11.80
CA PHE A 109 -7.33 -15.88 11.92
C PHE A 109 -7.93 -16.23 10.56
N VAL A 110 -8.26 -17.52 10.41
CA VAL A 110 -9.13 -18.03 9.37
C VAL A 110 -10.41 -18.49 10.05
N TYR A 111 -11.54 -17.93 9.65
CA TYR A 111 -12.85 -18.32 10.12
C TYR A 111 -13.52 -19.21 9.06
N ASN A 112 -14.02 -20.36 9.50
CA ASN A 112 -14.78 -21.30 8.69
C ASN A 112 -16.16 -21.51 9.33
N LEU A 113 -17.14 -21.89 8.52
CA LEU A 113 -18.44 -22.32 9.04
C LEU A 113 -18.38 -23.82 9.33
N GLU A 114 -18.56 -24.21 10.59
CA GLU A 114 -18.59 -25.60 11.04
C GLU A 114 -19.86 -25.82 11.88
N ASN A 115 -20.72 -26.76 11.47
CA ASN A 115 -22.00 -27.05 12.13
C ASN A 115 -22.88 -25.80 12.36
N GLY A 116 -22.83 -24.84 11.44
CA GLY A 116 -23.61 -23.60 11.51
C GLY A 116 -23.01 -22.50 12.42
N ALA A 117 -21.84 -22.72 13.00
CA ALA A 117 -21.13 -21.74 13.83
C ALA A 117 -19.76 -21.37 13.24
N ALA A 118 -19.27 -20.18 13.57
CA ALA A 118 -17.92 -19.76 13.17
C ALA A 118 -16.85 -20.51 13.99
N ALA A 119 -16.02 -21.28 13.32
CA ALA A 119 -14.82 -21.88 13.87
C ALA A 119 -13.59 -21.05 13.47
N ALA A 120 -12.90 -20.49 14.46
CA ALA A 120 -11.71 -19.66 14.26
C ALA A 120 -10.43 -20.49 14.40
N THR A 121 -9.61 -20.51 13.35
CA THR A 121 -8.24 -21.06 13.39
C THR A 121 -7.25 -19.91 13.44
N LYS A 122 -6.48 -19.82 14.53
CA LYS A 122 -5.43 -18.81 14.67
C LYS A 122 -4.22 -19.19 13.82
N VAL A 123 -3.66 -18.23 13.10
CA VAL A 123 -2.37 -18.40 12.42
C VAL A 123 -1.26 -18.36 13.46
N ASP A 124 -0.40 -19.38 13.48
CA ASP A 124 0.74 -19.40 14.38
C ASP A 124 1.80 -18.38 13.92
N LYS A 125 2.27 -17.56 14.86
CA LYS A 125 3.37 -16.63 14.60
C LYS A 125 4.68 -17.36 14.29
N SER A 126 4.83 -18.58 14.79
CA SER A 126 6.03 -19.41 14.59
C SER A 126 6.10 -19.98 13.17
N SER A 127 4.96 -20.13 12.48
CA SER A 127 4.89 -20.67 11.11
C SER A 127 5.34 -19.66 10.05
N LYS A 128 5.93 -18.53 10.45
CA LYS A 128 6.43 -17.51 9.54
C LYS A 128 7.62 -18.04 8.74
N TYR A 129 7.60 -17.83 7.44
CA TYR A 129 8.72 -18.06 6.56
C TYR A 129 9.34 -16.71 6.16
N LYS A 130 10.66 -16.65 6.00
CA LYS A 130 11.35 -15.45 5.52
C LYS A 130 12.03 -15.75 4.19
N SER A 131 11.74 -14.94 3.19
CA SER A 131 12.45 -14.94 1.91
C SER A 131 13.31 -13.68 1.82
N LYS A 132 14.57 -13.83 1.42
CA LYS A 132 15.46 -12.69 1.16
C LYS A 132 15.39 -12.37 -0.33
N GLU A 133 14.69 -11.30 -0.67
CA GLU A 133 14.51 -10.87 -2.06
C GLU A 133 15.71 -10.06 -2.55
N SER A 134 16.32 -9.25 -1.68
CA SER A 134 17.52 -8.47 -2.03
C SER A 134 18.41 -8.26 -0.81
N LYS A 135 19.50 -7.49 -0.99
CA LYS A 135 20.35 -7.03 0.13
C LYS A 135 19.55 -6.21 1.15
N TYR A 136 18.55 -5.46 0.70
CA TYR A 136 17.83 -4.45 1.49
C TYR A 136 16.36 -4.81 1.79
N THR A 137 15.85 -5.94 1.27
CA THR A 137 14.47 -6.37 1.48
C THR A 137 14.38 -7.83 1.89
N THR A 138 13.65 -8.07 2.98
CA THR A 138 13.23 -9.41 3.43
C THR A 138 11.71 -9.45 3.45
N ILE A 139 11.11 -10.47 2.82
CA ILE A 139 9.66 -10.71 2.91
C ILE A 139 9.41 -11.72 4.02
N THR A 140 8.61 -11.33 5.02
CA THR A 140 8.05 -12.26 6.02
C THR A 140 6.68 -12.74 5.53
N LYS A 141 6.54 -14.05 5.33
CA LYS A 141 5.34 -14.71 4.79
C LYS A 141 4.63 -15.52 5.87
N PHE A 142 3.30 -15.48 5.87
CA PHE A 142 2.44 -16.33 6.69
C PHE A 142 1.39 -17.00 5.79
N ALA A 143 1.38 -18.32 5.76
CA ALA A 143 0.31 -19.07 5.08
C ALA A 143 -0.92 -19.16 5.97
N PHE A 144 -2.10 -18.94 5.39
CA PHE A 144 -3.36 -19.10 6.11
C PHE A 144 -3.78 -20.58 6.12
N PRO A 145 -3.88 -21.22 7.29
CA PRO A 145 -4.21 -22.64 7.37
C PRO A 145 -5.71 -22.87 7.12
N ASN A 146 -6.05 -24.02 6.54
CA ASN A 146 -7.44 -24.49 6.40
C ASN A 146 -8.40 -23.50 5.71
N VAL A 147 -7.90 -22.72 4.75
CA VAL A 147 -8.76 -21.88 3.91
C VAL A 147 -9.60 -22.75 2.98
N LYS A 148 -10.90 -22.51 2.96
CA LYS A 148 -11.95 -23.18 2.20
C LYS A 148 -12.74 -22.14 1.41
N ASN A 149 -13.53 -22.58 0.43
CA ASN A 149 -14.52 -21.70 -0.18
C ASN A 149 -15.52 -21.27 0.90
N GLY A 150 -15.73 -19.97 1.03
CA GLY A 150 -16.55 -19.37 2.10
C GLY A 150 -15.78 -18.95 3.35
N SER A 151 -14.46 -19.19 3.46
CA SER A 151 -13.70 -18.71 4.61
C SER A 151 -13.65 -17.19 4.68
N VAL A 152 -13.51 -16.66 5.90
CA VAL A 152 -13.11 -15.27 6.13
C VAL A 152 -11.71 -15.25 6.73
N ILE A 153 -10.82 -14.50 6.13
CA ILE A 153 -9.45 -14.27 6.62
C ILE A 153 -9.43 -12.90 7.28
N GLU A 154 -8.92 -12.82 8.51
CA GLU A 154 -8.72 -11.56 9.21
C GLU A 154 -7.29 -11.50 9.71
N TYR A 155 -6.62 -10.38 9.46
CA TYR A 155 -5.29 -10.15 10.00
C TYR A 155 -5.05 -8.70 10.34
N GLN A 156 -4.21 -8.52 11.35
CA GLN A 156 -3.64 -7.24 11.70
C GLN A 156 -2.14 -7.39 11.99
N TYR A 157 -1.37 -6.37 11.64
CA TYR A 157 0.05 -6.33 11.95
C TYR A 157 0.55 -4.90 12.15
N GLU A 158 1.66 -4.76 12.85
CA GLU A 158 2.38 -3.52 13.08
C GLU A 158 3.82 -3.69 12.61
N VAL A 159 4.23 -2.83 11.66
CA VAL A 159 5.64 -2.66 11.30
C VAL A 159 6.15 -1.37 11.93
N LEU A 160 7.27 -1.45 12.65
CA LEU A 160 8.03 -0.31 13.11
C LEU A 160 9.12 -0.02 12.08
N SER A 161 9.24 1.23 11.69
CA SER A 161 10.17 1.66 10.66
C SER A 161 10.91 2.91 11.12
N PRO A 162 12.25 2.89 11.13
CA PRO A 162 13.04 4.10 11.35
C PRO A 162 13.03 5.03 10.11
N PHE A 163 12.35 4.64 9.04
CA PHE A 163 12.37 5.32 7.75
C PHE A 163 11.11 6.16 7.55
N LEU A 164 11.20 7.46 7.88
CA LEU A 164 10.10 8.41 7.63
C LEU A 164 9.77 8.58 6.14
N TYR A 165 10.71 8.29 5.24
CA TYR A 165 10.46 8.28 3.80
C TYR A 165 9.72 7.02 3.32
N SER A 166 9.54 6.00 4.16
CA SER A 166 8.95 4.69 3.83
C SER A 166 7.44 4.66 4.05
N ILE A 167 6.70 5.78 3.88
CA ILE A 167 5.24 5.71 3.83
C ILE A 167 4.83 5.18 2.45
N PRO A 168 4.44 3.90 2.32
CA PRO A 168 4.15 3.32 1.04
C PRO A 168 2.88 3.92 0.45
N GLN A 169 2.89 4.08 -0.87
CA GLN A 169 1.68 4.39 -1.62
C GLN A 169 0.63 3.29 -1.40
N ILE A 170 -0.57 3.69 -0.98
CA ILE A 170 -1.70 2.77 -0.82
C ILE A 170 -2.61 2.86 -2.03
N VAL A 171 -2.80 1.72 -2.70
CA VAL A 171 -3.83 1.57 -3.74
C VAL A 171 -5.19 1.40 -3.06
N ILE A 172 -6.13 2.28 -3.40
CA ILE A 172 -7.51 2.24 -2.92
C ILE A 172 -8.34 1.35 -3.84
N GLU A 173 -8.17 1.48 -5.17
CA GLU A 173 -8.81 0.63 -6.18
C GLU A 173 -7.97 -0.63 -6.49
N SER A 174 -8.15 -1.67 -5.69
CA SER A 174 -7.58 -3.00 -5.94
C SER A 174 -8.37 -3.82 -6.96
N ASP A 175 -7.80 -4.93 -7.41
CA ASP A 175 -8.50 -5.91 -8.27
C ASP A 175 -9.62 -6.63 -7.52
N THR A 176 -9.39 -6.87 -6.22
CA THR A 176 -10.42 -7.41 -5.34
C THR A 176 -11.39 -6.28 -4.95
N PRO A 177 -12.71 -6.45 -5.12
CA PRO A 177 -13.69 -5.47 -4.68
C PRO A 177 -13.60 -5.24 -3.17
N SER A 178 -13.84 -4.01 -2.73
CA SER A 178 -13.74 -3.62 -1.33
C SER A 178 -15.01 -2.93 -0.84
N LYS A 179 -15.62 -3.43 0.23
CA LYS A 179 -16.74 -2.74 0.89
C LYS A 179 -16.30 -1.48 1.61
N TYR A 180 -15.15 -1.52 2.28
CA TYR A 180 -14.62 -0.38 3.02
C TYR A 180 -13.08 -0.36 2.98
N VAL A 181 -12.51 0.79 2.63
CA VAL A 181 -11.07 1.04 2.64
C VAL A 181 -10.81 2.38 3.31
N GLU A 182 -9.93 2.41 4.30
CA GLU A 182 -9.45 3.65 4.92
C GLU A 182 -7.93 3.77 4.90
N TYR A 183 -7.49 5.01 4.67
CA TYR A 183 -6.11 5.46 4.79
C TYR A 183 -6.01 6.49 5.89
N ILE A 184 -5.03 6.31 6.77
CA ILE A 184 -4.77 7.17 7.90
C ILE A 184 -3.29 7.54 7.96
N LEU A 185 -3.01 8.84 8.10
CA LEU A 185 -1.68 9.36 8.45
C LEU A 185 -1.78 10.33 9.64
N ASP A 186 -1.06 10.03 10.71
CA ASP A 186 -0.81 10.90 11.85
C ASP A 186 0.64 11.32 11.87
N SER A 187 0.89 12.58 11.55
CA SER A 187 2.23 13.16 11.53
C SER A 187 2.33 14.29 12.54
N PRO A 188 3.28 14.28 13.48
CA PRO A 188 3.49 15.42 14.37
C PRO A 188 3.89 16.64 13.54
N SER A 189 3.62 17.84 14.05
CA SER A 189 3.80 19.10 13.30
C SER A 189 5.25 19.38 12.86
N TYR A 190 6.24 18.72 13.49
CA TYR A 190 7.65 18.79 13.10
C TYR A 190 8.05 17.80 12.00
N VAL A 191 7.14 16.95 11.52
CA VAL A 191 7.33 16.12 10.31
C VAL A 191 6.22 16.44 9.32
N ALA A 192 6.57 17.00 8.17
CA ALA A 192 5.61 17.40 7.16
C ALA A 192 5.65 16.44 5.97
N TYR A 193 4.46 16.06 5.49
CA TYR A 193 4.26 15.28 4.27
C TYR A 193 3.41 16.03 3.26
N ASN A 194 3.77 15.87 1.99
CA ASN A 194 2.91 16.15 0.86
C ASN A 194 2.06 14.92 0.56
N VAL A 195 0.75 15.00 0.84
CA VAL A 195 -0.18 13.89 0.58
C VAL A 195 -0.79 14.08 -0.80
N ASN A 196 -0.41 13.19 -1.71
CA ASN A 196 -0.84 13.21 -3.10
C ASN A 196 -1.95 12.17 -3.32
N TYR A 197 -2.91 12.57 -4.15
CA TYR A 197 -4.00 11.71 -4.60
C TYR A 197 -3.90 11.56 -6.12
N THR A 198 -3.95 10.32 -6.61
CA THR A 198 -4.05 10.01 -8.04
C THR A 198 -5.27 9.13 -8.26
N GLY A 199 -5.94 9.27 -9.40
CA GLY A 199 -7.16 8.53 -9.76
C GLY A 199 -8.37 9.45 -9.88
N SER A 200 -9.55 8.86 -10.03
CA SER A 200 -10.80 9.57 -10.27
C SER A 200 -11.81 9.47 -9.11
N LEU A 201 -11.63 8.54 -8.18
CA LEU A 201 -12.56 8.38 -7.06
C LEU A 201 -12.40 9.48 -6.02
N THR A 202 -13.47 9.87 -5.35
CA THR A 202 -13.35 10.78 -4.20
C THR A 202 -13.66 10.02 -2.93
N PRO A 203 -12.95 10.30 -1.82
CA PRO A 203 -13.24 9.65 -0.55
C PRO A 203 -14.65 10.01 -0.11
N LYS A 204 -15.41 9.00 0.31
CA LYS A 204 -16.74 9.17 0.90
C LYS A 204 -16.65 9.97 2.20
N TYR A 205 -15.60 9.70 2.99
CA TYR A 205 -15.29 10.44 4.21
C TYR A 205 -13.87 10.99 4.13
N ARG A 206 -13.72 12.28 4.39
CA ARG A 206 -12.44 12.99 4.36
C ARG A 206 -12.30 13.88 5.58
N MET A 207 -11.20 13.73 6.30
CA MET A 207 -10.84 14.59 7.42
C MET A 207 -9.35 14.93 7.32
N VAL A 208 -9.06 16.22 7.23
CA VAL A 208 -7.70 16.75 7.27
C VAL A 208 -7.69 17.90 8.26
N GLU A 209 -7.06 17.68 9.41
CA GLU A 209 -7.10 18.63 10.51
C GLU A 209 -5.83 18.56 11.35
N ASP A 210 -5.52 19.67 12.02
CA ASP A 210 -4.55 19.69 13.10
C ASP A 210 -5.23 19.27 14.41
N LYS A 211 -4.64 18.30 15.10
CA LYS A 211 -5.19 17.68 16.30
C LYS A 211 -4.11 17.51 17.35
N THR A 212 -4.36 17.97 18.57
CA THR A 212 -3.44 17.71 19.69
C THR A 212 -3.60 16.28 20.18
N MET A 213 -2.54 15.50 20.12
CA MET A 213 -2.46 14.12 20.63
C MET A 213 -1.19 13.98 21.47
N TYR A 214 -1.31 13.35 22.64
CA TYR A 214 -0.16 13.13 23.53
C TYR A 214 0.64 14.42 23.87
N GLY A 215 -0.06 15.55 23.99
CA GLY A 215 0.56 16.86 24.28
C GLY A 215 1.31 17.51 23.11
N THR A 216 1.24 16.94 21.90
CA THR A 216 1.86 17.46 20.68
C THR A 216 0.82 17.72 19.61
N LEU A 217 1.03 18.73 18.77
CA LEU A 217 0.18 19.00 17.62
C LEU A 217 0.51 18.02 16.49
N PHE A 218 -0.50 17.33 15.97
CA PHE A 218 -0.37 16.44 14.81
C PHE A 218 -1.20 16.97 13.66
N LYS A 219 -0.66 16.88 12.44
CA LYS A 219 -1.45 16.98 11.22
C LYS A 219 -1.96 15.59 10.86
N THR A 220 -3.28 15.46 10.82
CA THR A 220 -3.97 14.20 10.59
C THR A 220 -4.59 14.18 9.21
N TYR A 221 -4.45 13.07 8.50
CA TYR A 221 -5.13 12.80 7.24
C TYR A 221 -5.93 11.52 7.40
N ARG A 222 -7.22 11.56 7.06
CA ARG A 222 -8.13 10.41 7.05
C ARG A 222 -8.94 10.42 5.76
N PHE A 223 -8.91 9.31 5.04
CA PHE A 223 -9.71 9.11 3.84
C PHE A 223 -10.35 7.74 3.91
N ALA A 224 -11.66 7.66 3.75
CA ALA A 224 -12.37 6.39 3.63
C ALA A 224 -13.23 6.35 2.36
N TYR A 225 -13.31 5.16 1.80
CA TYR A 225 -14.01 4.83 0.57
C TYR A 225 -14.87 3.61 0.82
N GLU A 226 -16.03 3.58 0.17
CA GLU A 226 -17.00 2.50 0.33
C GLU A 226 -17.40 1.93 -1.02
N ASN A 227 -17.79 0.65 -1.03
CA ASN A 227 -18.40 -0.04 -2.16
C ASN A 227 -17.58 0.09 -3.47
N LEU A 228 -16.27 -0.13 -3.35
CA LEU A 228 -15.32 -0.09 -4.46
C LEU A 228 -15.42 -1.40 -5.26
N LYS A 229 -15.78 -1.29 -6.54
CA LYS A 229 -15.70 -2.42 -7.47
C LYS A 229 -14.25 -2.80 -7.69
N GLY A 230 -14.01 -4.07 -7.99
CA GLY A 230 -12.69 -4.53 -8.43
C GLY A 230 -12.29 -3.80 -9.70
N PHE A 231 -11.06 -3.27 -9.71
CA PHE A 231 -10.51 -2.64 -10.91
C PHE A 231 -10.27 -3.74 -11.97
N LYS A 232 -10.77 -3.53 -13.18
CA LYS A 232 -10.58 -4.47 -14.28
C LYS A 232 -9.41 -4.04 -15.13
N THR A 233 -8.34 -4.83 -15.14
CA THR A 233 -7.22 -4.60 -16.06
C THR A 233 -7.67 -4.89 -17.50
N GLU A 234 -7.63 -3.86 -18.35
CA GLU A 234 -7.93 -4.01 -19.77
C GLU A 234 -6.70 -4.51 -20.54
N LYS A 235 -6.92 -5.47 -21.44
CA LYS A 235 -5.90 -5.91 -22.40
C LYS A 235 -5.49 -4.66 -23.20
N PHE A 236 -4.19 -4.40 -23.34
CA PHE A 236 -3.58 -3.24 -24.03
C PHE A 236 -3.34 -1.95 -23.20
N VAL A 237 -3.67 -1.92 -21.91
CA VAL A 237 -3.19 -0.83 -21.04
C VAL A 237 -1.76 -1.12 -20.57
N LYS A 238 -0.81 -0.22 -20.85
CA LYS A 238 0.62 -0.42 -20.50
C LYS A 238 0.85 -0.55 -19.00
N ASN A 239 0.25 0.36 -18.21
CA ASN A 239 0.35 0.35 -16.75
C ASN A 239 -0.95 0.89 -16.15
N ASP A 240 -1.82 -0.02 -15.75
CA ASP A 240 -3.11 0.29 -15.16
C ASP A 240 -3.01 0.97 -13.79
N ARG A 241 -1.89 0.79 -13.07
CA ARG A 241 -1.59 1.50 -11.81
C ARG A 241 -1.50 3.02 -11.95
N ASN A 242 -1.42 3.55 -13.16
CA ASN A 242 -1.47 4.99 -13.41
C ASN A 242 -2.90 5.55 -13.31
N TYR A 243 -3.92 4.71 -13.49
CA TYR A 243 -5.32 5.12 -13.51
C TYR A 243 -6.05 4.81 -12.20
N ARG A 244 -5.56 3.83 -11.45
CA ARG A 244 -6.12 3.45 -10.15
C ARG A 244 -6.02 4.58 -9.14
N THR A 245 -7.08 4.71 -8.35
CA THR A 245 -7.08 5.55 -7.16
C THR A 245 -6.04 5.07 -6.17
N LYS A 246 -5.14 5.99 -5.78
CA LYS A 246 -4.04 5.75 -4.86
C LYS A 246 -3.71 7.01 -4.07
N ILE A 247 -3.17 6.78 -2.88
CA ILE A 247 -2.74 7.83 -1.96
C ILE A 247 -1.27 7.59 -1.65
N SER A 248 -0.44 8.61 -1.82
CA SER A 248 0.96 8.61 -1.40
C SER A 248 1.21 9.78 -0.45
N ALA A 249 2.16 9.60 0.46
CA ALA A 249 2.65 10.66 1.33
C ALA A 249 4.16 10.77 1.14
N GLU A 250 4.61 11.90 0.60
CA GLU A 250 6.01 12.17 0.35
C GLU A 250 6.56 13.06 1.47
N LEU A 251 7.65 12.61 2.11
CA LEU A 251 8.28 13.37 3.19
C LEU A 251 8.81 14.69 2.62
N HIS A 252 8.27 15.80 3.10
CA HIS A 252 8.63 17.15 2.67
C HIS A 252 9.72 17.73 3.56
N SER A 253 9.50 17.71 4.89
CA SER A 253 10.46 18.23 5.85
C SER A 253 10.35 17.52 7.20
N SER A 254 11.44 17.57 7.97
CA SER A 254 11.49 17.09 9.36
C SER A 254 12.31 18.05 10.21
N ASN A 255 11.94 18.27 11.47
CA ASN A 255 12.68 19.11 12.40
C ASN A 255 12.89 18.41 13.75
N PHE A 256 13.99 17.65 13.85
CA PHE A 256 14.43 16.99 15.08
C PHE A 256 15.50 17.82 15.81
N GLY A 257 15.25 19.13 15.96
CA GLY A 257 16.22 20.12 16.45
C GLY A 257 16.97 20.86 15.34
N GLN A 258 17.02 20.27 14.15
CA GLN A 258 17.46 20.94 12.92
C GLN A 258 16.44 20.70 11.82
N LEU A 259 15.97 21.78 11.17
CA LEU A 259 15.11 21.68 10.01
C LEU A 259 15.87 21.04 8.84
N LYS A 260 15.33 19.93 8.34
CA LYS A 260 15.80 19.24 7.14
C LYS A 260 14.68 19.18 6.11
N MET A 261 14.97 19.65 4.91
CA MET A 261 14.10 19.51 3.74
C MET A 261 14.46 18.20 3.02
N HIS A 262 13.47 17.41 2.63
CA HIS A 262 13.66 16.10 1.99
C HIS A 262 13.09 16.07 0.57
N SER A 263 12.05 16.85 0.28
CA SER A 263 11.56 17.07 -1.07
C SER A 263 12.65 17.73 -1.91
N SER A 264 13.26 16.94 -2.78
CA SER A 264 14.43 17.27 -3.58
C SER A 264 13.98 17.75 -4.97
N SER A 265 14.61 18.78 -5.53
CA SER A 265 14.41 19.10 -6.94
C SER A 265 14.92 17.94 -7.83
N TRP A 266 14.54 17.92 -9.11
CA TRP A 266 15.08 16.93 -10.04
C TRP A 266 16.62 16.98 -10.12
N GLU A 267 17.21 18.15 -9.94
CA GLU A 267 18.66 18.34 -9.86
C GLU A 267 19.26 17.64 -8.64
N GLU A 268 18.66 17.78 -7.46
CA GLU A 268 19.12 17.12 -6.24
C GLU A 268 18.92 15.60 -6.31
N ILE A 269 17.80 15.12 -6.88
CA ILE A 269 17.56 13.69 -7.13
C ILE A 269 18.67 13.15 -8.04
N LYS A 270 18.96 13.85 -9.14
CA LYS A 270 20.03 13.52 -10.08
C LYS A 270 21.37 13.45 -9.34
N GLU A 271 21.72 14.45 -8.54
CA GLU A 271 22.98 14.47 -7.79
C GLU A 271 23.11 13.32 -6.80
N LYS A 272 22.04 13.00 -6.06
CA LYS A 272 22.03 11.87 -5.13
C LYS A 272 22.26 10.57 -5.89
N LEU A 273 21.56 10.36 -7.01
CA LEU A 273 21.65 9.16 -7.81
C LEU A 273 23.06 8.97 -8.43
N TYR A 274 23.70 10.05 -8.90
CA TYR A 274 25.08 10.00 -9.41
C TYR A 274 26.16 9.81 -8.33
N LYS A 275 25.83 10.04 -7.06
CA LYS A 275 26.71 9.79 -5.91
C LYS A 275 26.54 8.40 -5.30
N ASP A 276 25.48 7.68 -5.66
CA ASP A 276 25.20 6.34 -5.14
C ASP A 276 26.18 5.32 -5.73
N GLU A 277 26.74 4.47 -4.88
CA GLU A 277 27.77 3.49 -5.27
C GLU A 277 27.19 2.42 -6.22
N ASP A 278 25.95 2.00 -5.99
CA ASP A 278 25.25 0.97 -6.75
C ASP A 278 24.57 1.56 -8.02
N PHE A 279 24.77 2.86 -8.31
CA PHE A 279 24.30 3.50 -9.55
C PHE A 279 25.38 4.35 -10.21
N GLY A 280 25.74 5.46 -9.59
CA GLY A 280 26.62 6.47 -10.16
C GLY A 280 28.05 5.97 -10.33
N ASP A 281 28.56 5.19 -9.38
CA ASP A 281 29.90 4.63 -9.49
C ASP A 281 29.97 3.49 -10.52
N GLU A 282 28.93 2.67 -10.62
CA GLU A 282 28.82 1.66 -11.69
C GLU A 282 28.75 2.30 -13.08
N LEU A 283 28.03 3.41 -13.24
CA LEU A 283 28.01 4.18 -14.50
C LEU A 283 29.40 4.69 -14.91
N LYS A 284 30.30 4.94 -13.95
CA LYS A 284 31.69 5.36 -14.24
C LYS A 284 32.56 4.18 -14.72
N LYS A 285 32.17 2.93 -14.46
CA LYS A 285 32.93 1.72 -14.85
C LYS A 285 32.73 1.36 -16.33
N THR A 286 33.31 2.17 -17.21
CA THR A 286 33.13 2.02 -18.68
C THR A 286 33.90 0.87 -19.33
N LYS A 287 34.81 0.21 -18.61
CA LYS A 287 35.71 -0.81 -19.19
C LYS A 287 34.93 -1.98 -19.80
N LEU A 288 34.00 -2.55 -19.04
CA LEU A 288 33.23 -3.71 -19.46
C LEU A 288 32.34 -3.38 -20.66
N ALA A 289 31.75 -2.18 -20.68
CA ALA A 289 30.99 -1.70 -21.83
C ALA A 289 31.87 -1.54 -23.08
N LYS A 290 33.08 -0.99 -22.94
CA LYS A 290 34.03 -0.82 -24.05
C LYS A 290 34.52 -2.15 -24.62
N GLU A 291 34.84 -3.11 -23.75
CA GLU A 291 35.34 -4.43 -24.15
C GLU A 291 34.28 -5.30 -24.82
N ASN A 292 33.01 -5.14 -24.42
CA ASN A 292 31.89 -5.92 -24.97
C ASN A 292 31.10 -5.17 -26.05
N MET A 293 31.55 -3.97 -26.47
CA MET A 293 30.85 -3.22 -27.51
C MET A 293 31.05 -3.93 -28.87
N PRO A 294 29.98 -4.19 -29.64
CA PRO A 294 30.14 -4.82 -30.95
C PRO A 294 31.05 -3.98 -31.85
N ALA A 295 32.04 -4.60 -32.48
CA ALA A 295 32.97 -3.93 -33.40
C ALA A 295 32.25 -3.19 -34.54
N THR A 296 31.04 -3.63 -34.89
CA THR A 296 30.16 -3.01 -35.88
C THR A 296 29.73 -1.59 -35.48
N VAL A 297 29.62 -1.26 -34.19
CA VAL A 297 29.19 0.07 -33.71
C VAL A 297 30.18 1.16 -34.09
N SER A 298 31.50 0.85 -34.06
CA SER A 298 32.56 1.82 -34.35
C SER A 298 32.59 2.28 -35.81
N GLY A 299 32.01 1.50 -36.72
CA GLY A 299 31.95 1.80 -38.17
C GLY A 299 30.71 2.57 -38.61
N LEU A 300 29.73 2.78 -37.73
CA LEU A 300 28.46 3.43 -38.06
C LEU A 300 28.60 4.95 -38.06
N LYS A 301 27.93 5.61 -39.01
CA LYS A 301 28.10 7.05 -39.25
C LYS A 301 27.10 7.91 -38.48
N SER A 302 25.86 7.45 -38.32
CA SER A 302 24.82 8.20 -37.61
C SER A 302 24.63 7.72 -36.17
N ASP A 303 24.22 8.65 -35.30
CA ASP A 303 23.91 8.32 -33.90
C ASP A 303 22.69 7.41 -33.77
N ALA A 304 21.73 7.49 -34.69
CA ALA A 304 20.58 6.60 -34.74
C ALA A 304 21.00 5.14 -35.02
N GLU A 305 21.86 4.91 -36.03
CA GLU A 305 22.38 3.58 -36.34
C GLU A 305 23.17 2.99 -35.17
N LYS A 306 23.99 3.82 -34.49
CA LYS A 306 24.72 3.40 -33.29
C LYS A 306 23.77 3.02 -32.15
N ALA A 307 22.75 3.83 -31.90
CA ALA A 307 21.75 3.55 -30.87
C ALA A 307 21.00 2.23 -31.15
N ASP A 308 20.56 2.01 -32.39
CA ASP A 308 19.90 0.78 -32.81
C ASP A 308 20.81 -0.45 -32.68
N ALA A 309 22.08 -0.33 -33.07
CA ALA A 309 23.05 -1.42 -32.93
C ALA A 309 23.31 -1.78 -31.46
N ILE A 310 23.47 -0.78 -30.59
CA ILE A 310 23.65 -0.98 -29.14
C ILE A 310 22.37 -1.60 -28.53
N PHE A 311 21.19 -1.08 -28.86
CA PHE A 311 19.91 -1.60 -28.37
C PHE A 311 19.71 -3.07 -28.76
N ASN A 312 19.94 -3.42 -30.03
CA ASN A 312 19.81 -4.80 -30.50
C ASN A 312 20.83 -5.73 -29.85
N TYR A 313 22.06 -5.26 -29.61
CA TYR A 313 23.07 -6.02 -28.87
C TYR A 313 22.59 -6.33 -27.45
N VAL A 314 22.14 -5.31 -26.70
CA VAL A 314 21.64 -5.52 -25.33
C VAL A 314 20.45 -6.47 -25.32
N LYS A 315 19.48 -6.25 -26.21
CA LYS A 315 18.27 -7.07 -26.33
C LYS A 315 18.58 -8.56 -26.60
N ASN A 316 19.59 -8.84 -27.41
CA ASN A 316 19.94 -10.20 -27.83
C ASN A 316 20.95 -10.89 -26.90
N THR A 317 21.67 -10.13 -26.07
CA THR A 317 22.74 -10.64 -25.20
C THR A 317 22.28 -10.86 -23.76
N PHE A 318 21.41 -9.99 -23.25
CA PHE A 318 20.96 -10.05 -21.85
C PHE A 318 19.54 -10.58 -21.74
N THR A 319 19.32 -11.43 -20.74
CA THR A 319 17.97 -11.89 -20.38
C THR A 319 17.43 -11.04 -19.25
N TRP A 320 16.22 -10.51 -19.41
CA TRP A 320 15.59 -9.76 -18.34
C TRP A 320 15.19 -10.68 -17.18
N ASN A 321 15.73 -10.44 -16.00
CA ASN A 321 15.46 -11.18 -14.76
C ASN A 321 14.06 -10.88 -14.16
N LYS A 322 13.21 -10.12 -14.87
CA LYS A 322 11.88 -9.67 -14.46
C LYS A 322 11.85 -8.68 -13.29
N ASP A 323 13.02 -8.29 -12.78
CA ASP A 323 13.11 -7.25 -11.76
C ASP A 323 13.20 -5.85 -12.40
N ARG A 324 12.72 -4.84 -11.69
CA ARG A 324 12.73 -3.44 -12.11
C ARG A 324 13.44 -2.60 -11.04
N GLY A 325 14.71 -2.35 -11.26
CA GLY A 325 15.53 -1.48 -10.43
C GLY A 325 16.22 -0.40 -11.25
N ILE A 326 16.71 0.63 -10.57
CA ILE A 326 17.68 1.58 -11.13
C ILE A 326 19.10 1.26 -10.64
N TYR A 327 19.23 0.68 -9.45
CA TYR A 327 20.50 0.28 -8.85
C TYR A 327 20.95 -1.08 -9.41
N THR A 328 22.25 -1.24 -9.56
CA THR A 328 22.85 -2.54 -9.86
C THR A 328 22.80 -3.42 -8.63
N GLU A 329 22.50 -4.68 -8.81
CA GLU A 329 22.70 -5.69 -7.79
C GLU A 329 23.91 -6.53 -8.18
N THR A 330 24.84 -6.74 -7.25
CA THR A 330 25.89 -7.74 -7.43
C THR A 330 25.26 -9.14 -7.31
N GLU A 331 24.65 -9.63 -8.39
CA GLU A 331 24.23 -11.02 -8.49
C GLU A 331 25.47 -11.93 -8.56
N SER A 332 25.90 -12.43 -7.41
CA SER A 332 26.69 -13.67 -7.33
C SER A 332 25.74 -14.86 -7.19
N LYS A 333 24.89 -15.10 -8.18
CA LYS A 333 24.20 -16.38 -8.34
C LYS A 333 24.09 -16.73 -9.81
N ASN A 334 25.01 -17.60 -10.25
CA ASN A 334 24.78 -18.48 -11.38
C ASN A 334 23.41 -19.16 -11.22
N TYR A 335 22.57 -19.04 -12.25
CA TYR A 335 21.38 -19.87 -12.42
C TYR A 335 21.77 -21.33 -12.67
#